data_AF-A0A9E0HC95-F1
#
_entry.id   AF-A0A9E0HC95-F1
#
_cell.length_a   1.000
_cell.length_b   1.000
_cell.length_c   1.000
_cell.angle_alpha   90.00
_cell.angle_beta   90.00
_cell.angle_gamma   90.00
#
_symmetry.space_group_name_H-M   'P 1'
#
loop_
_entity.id
_entity.type
_entity.pdbx_description
1 polymer ?
#
loop_
_entity_poly.entity_id
_entity_poly.type
_entity_poly.pdbx_seq_one_letter_code
_entity_poly.pdbx_strand_id
1 'polypeptide(L)'
;MVMRPVPLRRSSLLAVAAAVALAAVPAARADERALAEARAAIKQVKYDRAQAILVEALRAGGHTPAELAEVLQLAGTTAIVLGQRDVGEQYFRQWLALAPDATLPAGVSPKLREAFVAAQAAMVALGRLEVQVRATGRGTLDVEVVRDPLRQVAAVATVTARGLGPARPLIGARLELTGADVTAVQVLDVHGNQLRVIDRAVFEPAPSPGPTPDPSSASSSAPSPDPSATAPSAPVHAPTAIRPDRTAPAPSSRRPTLRAWTTWAIPTAVTAGVGLGFTLYAQAARDERDRLFREPGGQFLEEYQVAVEAAEDRQLIGNLAFVATGVLAVTGAVLVLTWHPAPVSVAPRVDGDGGGVILTATW
;
A
#
# COMPACT_ATOMS: atom_id res chain seq x y z
N MET A 1 -26.26 -15.60 53.44
CA MET A 1 -26.38 -16.08 52.05
C MET A 1 -25.24 -15.46 51.26
N VAL A 2 -24.13 -16.17 51.10
CA VAL A 2 -22.85 -15.63 50.60
C VAL A 2 -22.70 -16.02 49.13
N MET A 3 -22.74 -15.04 48.23
CA MET A 3 -22.49 -15.22 46.80
C MET A 3 -21.01 -15.58 46.58
N ARG A 4 -20.75 -16.79 46.07
CA ARG A 4 -19.42 -17.18 45.62
C ARG A 4 -19.15 -16.59 44.22
N PRO A 5 -18.03 -15.90 44.00
CA PRO A 5 -17.65 -15.39 42.68
C PRO A 5 -17.28 -16.55 41.75
N VAL A 6 -17.84 -16.53 40.54
CA VAL A 6 -17.51 -17.50 39.48
C VAL A 6 -16.17 -17.10 38.85
N PRO A 7 -15.16 -17.99 38.82
CA PRO A 7 -13.87 -17.67 38.22
C PRO A 7 -13.99 -17.64 36.69
N LEU A 8 -13.81 -16.46 36.10
CA LEU A 8 -13.62 -16.29 34.65
C LEU A 8 -12.30 -16.97 34.25
N ARG A 9 -12.40 -18.02 33.43
CA ARG A 9 -11.26 -18.80 32.93
C ARG A 9 -10.35 -17.92 32.07
N ARG A 10 -9.15 -17.61 32.57
CA ARG A 10 -8.07 -16.86 31.88
C ARG A 10 -7.51 -17.57 30.63
N SER A 11 -8.01 -18.76 30.30
CA SER A 11 -7.49 -19.63 29.24
C SER A 11 -7.83 -19.16 27.82
N SER A 12 -8.79 -18.24 27.65
CA SER A 12 -9.28 -17.84 26.31
C SER A 12 -8.51 -16.67 25.67
N LEU A 13 -7.69 -15.94 26.42
CA LEU A 13 -6.94 -14.78 25.90
C LEU A 13 -5.59 -15.16 25.25
N LEU A 14 -5.02 -16.31 25.60
CA LEU A 14 -3.72 -16.76 25.05
C LEU A 14 -3.84 -17.40 23.66
N ALA A 15 -4.99 -17.98 23.31
CA ALA A 15 -5.18 -18.61 22.00
C ALA A 15 -5.32 -17.60 20.85
N VAL A 16 -5.80 -16.37 21.12
CA VAL A 16 -5.98 -15.34 20.09
C VAL A 16 -4.67 -14.66 19.73
N ALA A 17 -3.73 -14.52 20.68
CA ALA A 17 -2.43 -13.89 20.41
C ALA A 17 -1.48 -14.77 19.58
N ALA A 18 -1.57 -16.11 19.71
CA ALA A 18 -0.72 -17.03 18.95
C ALA A 18 -1.13 -17.18 17.48
N ALA A 19 -2.41 -16.97 17.15
CA ALA A 19 -2.91 -17.06 15.77
C ALA A 19 -2.48 -15.86 14.90
N VAL A 20 -2.20 -14.70 15.49
CA VAL A 20 -1.80 -13.48 14.74
C VAL A 20 -0.32 -13.50 14.35
N ALA A 21 0.54 -14.24 15.08
CA ALA A 21 1.97 -14.27 14.83
C ALA A 21 2.40 -15.15 13.61
N LEU A 22 1.54 -16.04 13.11
CA LEU A 22 1.85 -16.92 11.97
C LEU A 22 1.53 -16.34 10.59
N ALA A 23 0.93 -15.14 10.50
CA ALA A 23 0.49 -14.58 9.22
C ALA A 23 1.57 -13.78 8.46
N ALA A 24 2.73 -13.50 9.05
CA ALA A 24 3.68 -12.52 8.50
C ALA A 24 4.86 -13.10 7.68
N VAL A 25 4.98 -14.43 7.55
CA VAL A 25 6.15 -15.09 6.92
C VAL A 25 5.94 -15.63 5.47
N PRO A 26 4.74 -15.71 4.83
CA PRO A 26 4.63 -16.39 3.53
C PRO A 26 4.90 -15.54 2.27
N ALA A 27 5.03 -14.20 2.36
CA ALA A 27 5.09 -13.35 1.16
C ALA A 27 6.30 -13.67 0.26
N ALA A 28 7.50 -13.78 0.82
CA ALA A 28 8.74 -13.99 0.05
C ALA A 28 8.81 -15.31 -0.75
N ARG A 29 7.98 -16.32 -0.43
CA ARG A 29 7.98 -17.60 -1.18
C ARG A 29 6.98 -17.65 -2.33
N ALA A 30 5.97 -16.78 -2.32
CA ALA A 30 5.00 -16.72 -3.41
C ALA A 30 5.67 -16.18 -4.69
N ASP A 31 6.57 -15.22 -4.53
CA ASP A 31 7.25 -14.50 -5.61
C ASP A 31 8.20 -15.40 -6.39
N GLU A 32 9.03 -16.18 -5.69
CA GLU A 32 9.95 -17.14 -6.32
C GLU A 32 9.19 -18.18 -7.16
N ARG A 33 8.02 -18.61 -6.68
CA ARG A 33 7.16 -19.57 -7.39
C ARG A 33 6.58 -18.96 -8.67
N ALA A 34 6.10 -17.72 -8.61
CA ALA A 34 5.55 -17.02 -9.78
C ALA A 34 6.63 -16.84 -10.86
N LEU A 35 7.84 -16.42 -10.47
CA LEU A 35 8.96 -16.27 -11.39
C LEU A 35 9.39 -17.62 -11.99
N ALA A 36 9.46 -18.69 -11.19
CA ALA A 36 9.73 -20.03 -11.68
C ALA A 36 8.66 -20.51 -12.68
N GLU A 37 7.38 -20.23 -12.42
CA GLU A 37 6.28 -20.58 -13.32
C GLU A 37 6.33 -19.78 -14.63
N ALA A 38 6.61 -18.48 -14.57
CA ALA A 38 6.80 -17.64 -15.75
C ALA A 38 7.95 -18.16 -16.63
N ARG A 39 9.11 -18.48 -16.04
CA ARG A 39 10.24 -19.10 -16.75
C ARG A 39 9.84 -20.42 -17.40
N ALA A 40 9.06 -21.26 -16.70
CA ALA A 40 8.58 -22.53 -17.25
C ALA A 40 7.61 -22.31 -18.43
N ALA A 41 6.72 -21.33 -18.35
CA ALA A 41 5.82 -20.96 -19.44
C ALA A 41 6.60 -20.46 -20.68
N ILE A 42 7.62 -19.62 -20.49
CA ILE A 42 8.51 -19.16 -21.56
C ILE A 42 9.24 -20.32 -22.22
N LYS A 43 9.80 -21.25 -21.44
CA LYS A 43 10.46 -22.47 -21.97
C LYS A 43 9.51 -23.34 -22.80
N GLN A 44 8.22 -23.31 -22.49
CA GLN A 44 7.17 -24.01 -23.23
C GLN A 44 6.57 -23.17 -24.37
N VAL A 45 7.14 -21.99 -24.69
CA VAL A 45 6.67 -21.08 -25.74
C VAL A 45 5.23 -20.57 -25.48
N LYS A 46 4.79 -20.58 -24.21
CA LYS A 46 3.46 -20.10 -23.77
C LYS A 46 3.54 -18.63 -23.35
N TYR A 47 3.84 -17.75 -24.30
CA TYR A 47 4.13 -16.34 -24.03
C TYR A 47 2.93 -15.57 -23.42
N ASP A 48 1.69 -15.83 -23.85
CA ASP A 48 0.50 -15.19 -23.25
C ASP A 48 0.36 -15.52 -21.76
N ARG A 49 0.55 -16.79 -21.40
CA ARG A 49 0.53 -17.24 -19.99
C ARG A 49 1.68 -16.63 -19.21
N ALA A 50 2.88 -16.61 -19.77
CA ALA A 50 4.04 -16.00 -19.13
C ALA A 50 3.78 -14.51 -18.84
N GLN A 51 3.21 -13.78 -19.80
CA GLN A 51 2.86 -12.38 -19.63
C GLN A 51 1.89 -12.17 -18.47
N ALA A 52 0.82 -12.97 -18.39
CA ALA A 52 -0.15 -12.88 -17.28
C ALA A 52 0.51 -13.11 -15.91
N ILE A 53 1.38 -14.13 -15.79
CA ILE A 53 2.09 -14.43 -14.55
C ILE A 53 3.06 -13.30 -14.17
N LEU A 54 3.80 -12.74 -15.13
CA LEU A 54 4.75 -11.66 -14.88
C LEU A 54 4.07 -10.37 -14.45
N VAL A 55 2.92 -10.03 -15.06
CA VAL A 55 2.11 -8.86 -14.64
C VAL A 55 1.57 -9.05 -13.23
N GLU A 56 1.11 -10.26 -12.89
CA GLU A 56 0.65 -10.56 -11.54
C GLU A 56 1.80 -10.48 -10.53
N ALA A 57 2.98 -11.01 -10.88
CA ALA A 57 4.17 -10.90 -10.06
C ALA A 57 4.54 -9.43 -9.80
N LEU A 58 4.56 -8.57 -10.82
CA LEU A 58 4.84 -7.13 -10.65
C LEU A 58 3.87 -6.44 -9.68
N ARG A 59 2.58 -6.81 -9.74
CA ARG A 59 1.52 -6.26 -8.87
C ARG A 59 1.57 -6.80 -7.44
N ALA A 60 2.01 -8.04 -7.26
CA ALA A 60 2.12 -8.67 -5.96
C ALA A 60 3.09 -7.92 -5.03
N GLY A 61 4.08 -7.23 -5.60
CA GLY A 61 5.04 -6.46 -4.83
C GLY A 61 6.19 -7.31 -4.28
N GLY A 62 6.99 -6.74 -3.38
CA GLY A 62 7.89 -7.49 -2.53
C GLY A 62 9.20 -7.97 -3.17
N HIS A 63 9.36 -7.87 -4.49
CA HIS A 63 10.57 -8.31 -5.19
C HIS A 63 11.81 -7.55 -4.71
N THR A 64 12.92 -8.27 -4.52
CA THR A 64 14.23 -7.64 -4.38
C THR A 64 14.65 -6.96 -5.68
N PRO A 65 15.64 -6.04 -5.69
CA PRO A 65 16.06 -5.37 -6.91
C PRO A 65 16.51 -6.32 -8.02
N ALA A 66 17.15 -7.44 -7.66
CA ALA A 66 17.60 -8.45 -8.61
C ALA A 66 16.43 -9.24 -9.22
N GLU A 67 15.45 -9.65 -8.38
CA GLU A 67 14.25 -10.35 -8.86
C GLU A 67 13.38 -9.44 -9.72
N LEU A 68 13.19 -8.18 -9.31
CA LEU A 68 12.44 -7.19 -10.08
C LEU A 68 13.08 -6.95 -11.45
N ALA A 69 14.41 -6.81 -11.50
CA ALA A 69 15.14 -6.68 -12.75
C ALA A 69 14.91 -7.89 -13.68
N GLU A 70 14.90 -9.10 -13.14
CA GLU A 70 14.61 -10.30 -13.93
C GLU A 70 13.15 -10.35 -14.41
N VAL A 71 12.18 -10.03 -13.54
CA VAL A 71 10.76 -9.97 -13.91
C VAL A 71 10.57 -8.97 -15.07
N LEU A 72 11.18 -7.78 -14.99
CA LEU A 72 11.10 -6.77 -16.03
C LEU A 72 11.79 -7.20 -17.33
N GLN A 73 12.95 -7.85 -17.25
CA GLN A 73 13.62 -8.43 -18.41
C GLN A 73 12.73 -9.46 -19.13
N LEU A 74 12.14 -10.39 -18.38
CA LEU A 74 11.25 -11.41 -18.91
C LEU A 74 9.96 -10.80 -19.47
N ALA A 75 9.40 -9.81 -18.80
CA ALA A 75 8.18 -9.11 -19.23
C ALA A 75 8.43 -8.35 -20.54
N GLY A 76 9.54 -7.60 -20.63
CA GLY A 76 9.96 -6.91 -21.84
C GLY A 76 10.15 -7.87 -23.01
N THR A 77 10.88 -8.97 -22.78
CA THR A 77 11.11 -10.00 -23.81
C THR A 77 9.81 -10.62 -24.30
N THR A 78 8.92 -10.99 -23.37
CA THR A 78 7.63 -11.61 -23.69
C THR A 78 6.72 -10.67 -24.47
N ALA A 79 6.64 -9.40 -24.07
CA ALA A 79 5.85 -8.39 -24.78
C ALA A 79 6.31 -8.19 -26.22
N ILE A 80 7.63 -8.09 -26.48
CA ILE A 80 8.16 -7.98 -27.84
C ILE A 80 7.82 -9.22 -28.68
N VAL A 81 7.91 -10.43 -28.11
CA VAL A 81 7.56 -11.67 -28.83
C VAL A 81 6.08 -11.71 -29.21
N LEU A 82 5.21 -11.18 -28.35
CA LEU A 82 3.77 -11.04 -28.60
C LEU A 82 3.42 -9.87 -29.56
N GLY A 83 4.43 -9.17 -30.11
CA GLY A 83 4.23 -8.04 -31.02
C GLY A 83 3.89 -6.73 -30.33
N GLN A 84 3.94 -6.66 -29.00
CA GLN A 84 3.64 -5.47 -28.19
C GLN A 84 4.93 -4.65 -28.01
N ARG A 85 5.41 -4.03 -29.10
CA ARG A 85 6.72 -3.36 -29.14
C ARG A 85 6.87 -2.28 -28.07
N ASP A 86 5.90 -1.37 -27.98
CA ASP A 86 5.97 -0.20 -27.09
C ASP A 86 5.97 -0.61 -25.62
N VAL A 87 5.14 -1.60 -25.26
CA VAL A 87 5.08 -2.18 -23.91
C VAL A 87 6.41 -2.85 -23.54
N GLY A 88 6.99 -3.62 -24.47
CA GLY A 88 8.28 -4.27 -24.24
C GLY A 88 9.42 -3.27 -24.04
N GLU A 89 9.43 -2.18 -24.81
CA GLU A 89 10.38 -1.09 -24.63
C GLU A 89 10.22 -0.40 -23.26
N GLN A 90 8.99 -0.16 -22.80
CA GLN A 90 8.73 0.41 -21.48
C GLN A 90 9.30 -0.47 -20.37
N TYR A 91 9.09 -1.80 -20.42
CA TYR A 91 9.70 -2.71 -19.46
C TYR A 91 11.22 -2.70 -19.50
N PHE A 92 11.83 -2.60 -20.69
CA PHE A 92 13.28 -2.47 -20.80
C PHE A 92 13.80 -1.15 -20.22
N ARG A 93 13.08 -0.03 -20.37
CA ARG A 93 13.43 1.24 -19.71
C ARG A 93 13.38 1.10 -18.19
N GLN A 94 12.35 0.44 -17.64
CA GLN A 94 12.24 0.17 -16.21
C GLN A 94 13.39 -0.73 -15.72
N TRP A 95 13.71 -1.78 -16.48
CA TRP A 95 14.85 -2.66 -16.17
C TRP A 95 16.19 -1.90 -16.17
N LEU A 96 16.43 -1.05 -17.17
CA LEU A 96 17.64 -0.22 -17.28
C LEU A 96 17.72 0.88 -16.23
N ALA A 97 16.59 1.35 -15.71
CA ALA A 97 16.58 2.28 -14.57
C ALA A 97 17.08 1.63 -13.28
N LEU A 98 16.83 0.32 -13.11
CA LEU A 98 17.31 -0.48 -11.98
C LEU A 98 18.74 -0.97 -12.18
N ALA A 99 19.06 -1.47 -13.38
CA ALA A 99 20.35 -2.05 -13.75
C ALA A 99 20.88 -1.37 -15.03
N PRO A 100 21.57 -0.22 -14.92
CA PRO A 100 22.03 0.55 -16.08
C PRO A 100 23.05 -0.18 -16.97
N ASP A 101 23.74 -1.17 -16.42
CA ASP A 101 24.71 -2.04 -17.07
C ASP A 101 24.11 -3.34 -17.59
N ALA A 102 22.78 -3.51 -17.50
CA ALA A 102 22.10 -4.67 -18.02
C ALA A 102 22.37 -4.86 -19.52
N THR A 103 22.50 -6.13 -19.92
CA THR A 103 22.69 -6.53 -21.30
C THR A 103 21.75 -7.68 -21.64
N LEU A 104 21.29 -7.72 -22.89
CA LEU A 104 20.54 -8.87 -23.39
C LEU A 104 21.47 -10.08 -23.59
N PRO A 105 20.98 -11.32 -23.39
CA PRO A 105 21.73 -12.52 -23.74
C PRO A 105 22.21 -12.51 -25.20
N ALA A 106 23.35 -13.14 -25.45
CA ALA A 106 23.83 -13.32 -26.82
C ALA A 106 22.83 -14.13 -27.66
N GLY A 107 22.72 -13.82 -28.95
CA GLY A 107 21.86 -14.56 -29.88
C GLY A 107 20.36 -14.22 -29.82
N VAL A 108 19.94 -13.21 -29.05
CA VAL A 108 18.56 -12.69 -29.12
C VAL A 108 18.19 -12.19 -30.52
N SER A 109 16.90 -12.26 -30.85
CA SER A 109 16.38 -11.84 -32.16
C SER A 109 16.67 -10.35 -32.44
N PRO A 110 16.81 -9.95 -33.72
CA PRO A 110 17.00 -8.54 -34.08
C PRO A 110 15.94 -7.61 -33.49
N LYS A 111 14.66 -8.03 -33.48
CA LYS A 111 13.55 -7.25 -32.92
C LYS A 111 13.72 -6.93 -31.43
N LEU A 112 14.16 -7.91 -30.63
CA LEU A 112 14.43 -7.71 -29.20
C LEU A 112 15.58 -6.74 -29.00
N ARG A 113 16.66 -6.92 -29.77
CA ARG A 113 17.84 -6.06 -29.71
C ARG A 113 17.51 -4.61 -30.04
N GLU A 114 16.75 -4.38 -31.11
CA GLU A 114 16.32 -3.04 -31.51
C GLU A 114 15.51 -2.35 -30.41
N ALA A 115 14.52 -3.03 -29.81
CA ALA A 115 13.72 -2.46 -28.73
C ALA A 115 14.56 -2.12 -27.49
N PHE A 116 15.51 -2.99 -27.14
CA PHE A 116 16.41 -2.75 -26.02
C PHE A 116 17.38 -1.59 -26.27
N VAL A 117 17.92 -1.46 -27.48
CA VAL A 117 18.77 -0.32 -27.88
C VAL A 117 17.97 0.99 -27.84
N ALA A 118 16.70 0.98 -28.27
CA ALA A 118 15.82 2.14 -28.16
C ALA A 118 15.59 2.53 -26.68
N ALA A 119 15.34 1.56 -25.80
CA ALA A 119 15.24 1.78 -24.37
C ALA A 119 16.55 2.35 -23.78
N GLN A 120 17.71 1.84 -24.17
CA GLN A 120 19.02 2.37 -23.75
C GLN A 120 19.19 3.83 -24.17
N ALA A 121 18.90 4.17 -25.43
CA ALA A 121 18.99 5.53 -25.93
C ALA A 121 18.07 6.49 -25.14
N ALA A 122 16.85 6.05 -24.82
CA ALA A 122 15.93 6.82 -23.98
C ALA A 122 16.49 7.01 -22.56
N MET A 123 17.06 5.97 -21.94
CA MET A 123 17.60 6.05 -20.59
C MET A 123 18.88 6.89 -20.50
N VAL A 124 19.70 6.94 -21.55
CA VAL A 124 20.85 7.86 -21.63
C VAL A 124 20.38 9.31 -21.54
N ALA A 125 19.27 9.66 -22.21
CA ALA A 125 18.72 11.01 -22.18
C ALA A 125 18.08 11.36 -20.82
N LEU A 126 17.37 10.41 -20.21
CA LEU A 126 16.66 10.63 -18.94
C LEU A 126 17.57 10.56 -17.70
N GLY A 127 18.67 9.80 -17.78
CA GLY A 127 19.56 9.51 -16.66
C GLY A 127 19.08 8.33 -15.81
N ARG A 128 19.64 8.21 -14.60
CA ARG A 128 19.41 7.07 -13.68
C ARG A 128 18.65 7.48 -12.43
N LEU A 129 18.04 6.49 -11.76
CA LEU A 129 17.49 6.66 -10.43
C LEU A 129 18.62 7.00 -9.44
N GLU A 130 18.53 8.18 -8.83
CA GLU A 130 19.49 8.66 -7.84
C GLU A 130 18.75 9.04 -6.56
N VAL A 131 19.11 8.36 -5.48
CA VAL A 131 18.58 8.58 -4.14
C VAL A 131 19.76 8.79 -3.20
N GLN A 132 19.72 9.87 -2.45
CA GLN A 132 20.71 10.22 -1.44
C GLN A 132 20.10 10.02 -0.05
N VAL A 133 20.92 9.52 0.88
CA VAL A 133 20.52 9.33 2.27
C VAL A 133 21.57 10.01 3.14
N ARG A 134 21.15 11.02 3.89
CA ARG A 134 21.99 11.79 4.80
C ARG A 134 21.60 11.54 6.25
N ALA A 135 22.57 11.29 7.12
CA ALA A 135 22.29 11.16 8.55
C ALA A 135 22.36 12.55 9.21
N THR A 136 21.24 13.08 9.71
CA THR A 136 21.14 14.46 10.26
C THR A 136 21.37 14.57 11.77
N GLY A 137 21.50 13.43 12.48
CA GLY A 137 21.79 13.37 13.93
C GLY A 137 20.73 12.59 14.73
N ARG A 138 21.06 12.11 15.94
CA ARG A 138 20.15 11.34 16.84
C ARG A 138 19.35 10.18 16.19
N GLY A 139 19.87 9.58 15.12
CA GLY A 139 19.16 8.53 14.39
C GLY A 139 18.08 9.05 13.44
N THR A 140 18.11 10.33 13.08
CA THR A 140 17.33 10.89 11.98
C THR A 140 18.09 10.70 10.66
N LEU A 141 17.38 10.22 9.65
CA LEU A 141 17.83 10.11 8.27
C LEU A 141 16.99 11.02 7.39
N ASP A 142 17.64 11.67 6.46
CA ASP A 142 17.05 12.49 5.44
C ASP A 142 17.24 11.80 4.10
N VAL A 143 16.14 11.37 3.48
CA VAL A 143 16.14 10.65 2.21
C VAL A 143 15.66 11.60 1.13
N GLU A 144 16.51 11.83 0.14
CA GLU A 144 16.24 12.72 -0.99
C GLU A 144 16.31 11.94 -2.31
N VAL A 145 15.23 11.97 -3.09
CA VAL A 145 15.21 11.45 -4.47
C VAL A 145 15.66 12.57 -5.40
N VAL A 146 16.95 12.55 -5.72
CA VAL A 146 17.60 13.56 -6.57
C VAL A 146 17.14 13.44 -8.02
N ARG A 147 16.95 12.21 -8.51
CA ARG A 147 16.49 11.96 -9.87
C ARG A 147 15.69 10.67 -9.93
N ASP A 148 14.46 10.75 -10.43
CA ASP A 148 13.62 9.60 -10.74
C ASP A 148 13.02 9.76 -12.16
N PRO A 149 13.75 9.28 -13.19
CA PRO A 149 13.39 9.54 -14.58
C PRO A 149 12.05 8.94 -15.00
N LEU A 150 11.62 7.87 -14.32
CA LEU A 150 10.43 7.11 -14.65
C LEU A 150 9.33 7.23 -13.58
N ARG A 151 9.52 8.11 -12.58
CA ARG A 151 8.59 8.32 -11.45
C ARG A 151 8.17 7.00 -10.78
N GLN A 152 9.14 6.11 -10.58
CA GLN A 152 8.90 4.80 -9.99
C GLN A 152 8.85 4.83 -8.47
N VAL A 153 9.51 5.80 -7.82
CA VAL A 153 9.58 5.85 -6.36
C VAL A 153 8.25 6.31 -5.78
N ALA A 154 7.60 5.43 -5.02
CA ALA A 154 6.35 5.74 -4.32
C ALA A 154 6.54 5.83 -2.80
N ALA A 155 7.44 5.04 -2.24
CA ALA A 155 7.63 4.96 -0.80
C ALA A 155 9.09 4.65 -0.40
N VAL A 156 9.38 4.87 0.88
CA VAL A 156 10.67 4.54 1.49
C VAL A 156 10.42 3.79 2.80
N ALA A 157 11.17 2.72 3.03
CA ALA A 157 11.13 1.93 4.26
C ALA A 157 12.53 1.86 4.90
N THR A 158 12.59 1.84 6.23
CA THR A 158 13.84 1.59 6.95
C THR A 158 14.01 0.09 7.20
N VAL A 159 15.23 -0.41 7.10
CA VAL A 159 15.59 -1.77 7.54
C VAL A 159 16.34 -1.63 8.84
N THR A 160 15.97 -2.44 9.83
CA THR A 160 16.63 -2.51 11.14
C THR A 160 17.02 -3.94 11.45
N ALA A 161 17.78 -4.16 12.53
CA ALA A 161 18.05 -5.51 13.03
C ALA A 161 16.78 -6.30 13.38
N ARG A 162 15.62 -5.63 13.57
CA ARG A 162 14.32 -6.25 13.84
C ARG A 162 13.52 -6.58 12.58
N GLY A 163 14.03 -6.21 11.41
CA GLY A 163 13.37 -6.38 10.12
C GLY A 163 12.99 -5.06 9.45
N LEU A 164 12.10 -5.17 8.45
CA LEU A 164 11.61 -4.05 7.65
C LEU A 164 10.61 -3.21 8.47
N GLY A 165 10.88 -1.91 8.56
CA GLY A 165 9.99 -0.91 9.12
C GLY A 165 8.82 -0.59 8.18
N PRO A 166 7.82 0.18 8.67
CA PRO A 166 6.70 0.57 7.83
C PRO A 166 7.17 1.43 6.66
N ALA A 167 6.64 1.14 5.46
CA ALA A 167 6.83 1.98 4.29
C ALA A 167 6.14 3.33 4.52
N ARG A 168 6.86 4.43 4.25
CA ARG A 168 6.34 5.79 4.31
C ARG A 168 6.24 6.34 2.90
N PRO A 169 5.08 6.87 2.49
CA PRO A 169 4.93 7.45 1.15
C PRO A 169 5.85 8.65 0.99
N LEU A 170 6.48 8.76 -0.17
CA LEU A 170 7.33 9.89 -0.50
C LEU A 170 6.45 11.00 -1.10
N ILE A 171 6.16 12.04 -0.30
CA ILE A 171 5.43 13.22 -0.78
C ILE A 171 6.45 14.28 -1.18
N GLY A 172 6.66 14.46 -2.48
CA GLY A 172 7.70 15.34 -3.03
C GLY A 172 9.03 14.60 -3.21
N ALA A 173 10.16 15.29 -3.00
CA ALA A 173 11.49 14.73 -3.24
C ALA A 173 12.22 14.31 -1.95
N ARG A 174 11.74 14.71 -0.76
CA ARG A 174 12.49 14.59 0.50
C ARG A 174 11.63 14.01 1.61
N LEU A 175 12.20 13.13 2.42
CA LEU A 175 11.53 12.47 3.53
C LEU A 175 12.45 12.31 4.74
N GLU A 176 11.97 12.76 5.90
CA GLU A 176 12.63 12.56 7.18
C GLU A 176 12.17 11.23 7.83
N LEU A 177 13.13 10.38 8.16
CA LEU A 177 12.94 9.09 8.82
C LEU A 177 13.62 9.12 10.18
N THR A 178 13.01 8.48 11.19
CA THR A 178 13.58 8.37 12.53
C THR A 178 13.81 6.90 12.88
N GLY A 179 15.03 6.56 13.32
CA GLY A 179 15.39 5.24 13.81
C GLY A 179 16.85 5.14 14.25
N ALA A 180 17.09 4.83 15.52
CA ALA A 180 18.45 4.68 16.06
C ALA A 180 19.22 3.47 15.45
N ASP A 181 18.47 2.43 15.05
CA ASP A 181 19.01 1.12 14.66
C ASP A 181 18.82 0.81 13.16
N VAL A 182 18.74 1.85 12.32
CA VAL A 182 18.62 1.66 10.86
C VAL A 182 19.93 1.11 10.30
N THR A 183 19.84 -0.02 9.61
CA THR A 183 20.95 -0.70 8.92
C THR A 183 20.93 -0.44 7.41
N ALA A 184 19.76 -0.20 6.82
CA ALA A 184 19.61 0.18 5.42
C ALA A 184 18.32 0.97 5.19
N VAL A 185 18.22 1.63 4.03
CA VAL A 185 17.00 2.28 3.53
C VAL A 185 16.59 1.59 2.23
N GLN A 186 15.33 1.18 2.13
CA GLN A 186 14.73 0.63 0.92
C GLN A 186 13.87 1.67 0.23
N VAL A 187 14.11 1.85 -1.07
CA VAL A 187 13.30 2.67 -1.97
C VAL A 187 12.32 1.74 -2.68
N LEU A 188 11.04 2.03 -2.58
CA LEU A 188 9.95 1.15 -3.01
C LEU A 188 9.10 1.79 -4.11
N ASP A 189 8.56 0.97 -5.00
CA ASP A 189 7.54 1.38 -5.97
C ASP A 189 6.11 1.34 -5.38
N VAL A 190 5.12 1.65 -6.23
CA VAL A 190 3.68 1.66 -5.88
C VAL A 190 3.17 0.29 -5.42
N HIS A 191 3.80 -0.80 -5.85
CA HIS A 191 3.43 -2.16 -5.48
C HIS A 191 4.27 -2.68 -4.30
N GLY A 192 5.23 -1.90 -3.80
CA GLY A 192 6.13 -2.34 -2.74
C GLY A 192 7.31 -3.18 -3.23
N ASN A 193 7.63 -3.14 -4.52
CA ASN A 193 8.87 -3.74 -5.04
C ASN A 193 10.07 -2.87 -4.66
N GLN A 194 11.21 -3.52 -4.39
CA GLN A 194 12.43 -2.83 -4.00
C GLN A 194 13.17 -2.33 -5.25
N LEU A 195 13.16 -1.01 -5.44
CA LEU A 195 13.90 -0.35 -6.52
C LEU A 195 15.39 -0.24 -6.18
N ARG A 196 15.70 0.07 -4.92
CA ARG A 196 17.08 0.24 -4.44
C ARG A 196 17.18 0.00 -2.95
N VAL A 197 18.28 -0.61 -2.53
CA VAL A 197 18.66 -0.75 -1.12
C VAL A 197 19.94 0.05 -0.90
N ILE A 198 19.94 0.94 0.09
CA ILE A 198 21.08 1.78 0.46
C ILE A 198 21.52 1.38 1.85
N ASP A 199 22.68 0.72 1.94
CA ASP A 199 23.26 0.31 3.21
C ASP A 199 23.77 1.50 4.00
N ARG A 200 23.73 1.39 5.34
CA ARG A 200 24.21 2.43 6.26
C ARG A 200 25.65 2.86 6.01
N ALA A 201 26.50 1.96 5.51
CA ALA A 201 27.88 2.26 5.18
C ALA A 201 28.03 3.31 4.06
N VAL A 202 26.98 3.51 3.25
CA VAL A 202 26.93 4.46 2.14
C VAL A 202 26.26 5.78 2.54
N PHE A 203 25.73 5.90 3.77
CA PHE A 203 25.08 7.13 4.20
C PHE A 203 26.09 8.26 4.28
N GLU A 204 25.74 9.39 3.66
CA GLU A 204 26.57 10.58 3.75
C GLU A 204 26.44 11.13 5.18
N PRO A 205 27.57 11.34 5.90
CA PRO A 205 27.52 11.97 7.21
C PRO A 205 26.95 13.38 7.06
N ALA A 206 26.18 13.85 8.06
CA ALA A 206 25.78 15.25 8.08
C ALA A 206 27.00 16.13 7.83
N PRO A 207 26.87 17.18 6.98
CA PRO A 207 27.91 18.18 6.90
C PRO A 207 28.19 18.64 8.33
N SER A 208 29.45 18.50 8.76
CA SER A 208 29.84 19.02 10.07
C SER A 208 29.36 20.46 10.11
N PRO A 209 28.62 20.88 11.15
CA PRO A 209 28.15 22.24 11.22
C PRO A 209 29.36 23.12 10.97
N GLY A 210 29.35 23.83 9.84
CA GLY A 210 30.46 24.72 9.50
C GLY A 210 30.71 25.63 10.70
N PRO A 211 31.97 26.06 10.94
CA PRO A 211 32.29 26.88 12.10
C PRO A 211 31.23 27.96 12.21
N THR A 212 30.45 27.91 13.29
CA THR A 212 29.34 28.82 13.53
C THR A 212 29.89 30.21 13.23
N PRO A 213 29.37 30.94 12.22
CA PRO A 213 29.95 32.23 11.85
C PRO A 213 30.04 33.05 13.13
N ASP A 214 31.27 33.47 13.45
CA ASP A 214 31.58 34.10 14.72
C ASP A 214 30.57 35.24 14.95
N PRO A 215 29.78 35.21 16.04
CA PRO A 215 28.73 36.21 16.26
C PRO A 215 29.29 37.64 16.30
N SER A 216 30.61 37.78 16.47
CA SER A 216 31.36 39.04 16.43
C SER A 216 31.36 39.75 15.07
N SER A 217 30.98 39.11 13.96
CA SER A 217 30.96 39.75 12.63
C SER A 217 29.58 40.26 12.18
N ALA A 218 28.51 40.08 12.96
CA ALA A 218 27.16 40.53 12.61
C ALA A 218 26.74 41.89 13.23
N SER A 219 27.65 42.58 13.94
CA SER A 219 27.39 43.94 14.45
C SER A 219 27.59 44.99 13.37
N SER A 220 26.60 45.17 12.48
CA SER A 220 26.22 46.51 12.00
C SER A 220 25.00 46.43 11.09
N SER A 221 23.97 47.22 11.41
CA SER A 221 22.77 47.54 10.60
C SER A 221 21.52 46.68 10.86
N ALA A 222 20.93 46.85 12.04
CA ALA A 222 19.51 46.59 12.24
C ALA A 222 18.72 47.90 12.08
N PRO A 223 17.77 48.01 11.14
CA PRO A 223 16.77 49.08 11.12
C PRO A 223 15.69 48.82 12.20
N SER A 224 15.28 49.90 12.87
CA SER A 224 14.29 49.91 13.95
C SER A 224 12.94 49.30 13.55
N PRO A 225 12.29 48.49 14.42
CA PRO A 225 10.94 48.00 14.18
C PRO A 225 9.87 49.04 14.56
N ASP A 226 8.90 49.18 13.67
CA ASP A 226 7.70 50.01 13.80
C ASP A 226 6.66 49.29 14.69
N PRO A 227 6.12 49.91 15.75
CA PRO A 227 5.17 49.28 16.66
C PRO A 227 3.72 49.56 16.23
N SER A 228 3.13 48.72 15.39
CA SER A 228 1.68 48.78 15.12
C SER A 228 1.15 47.46 14.55
N ALA A 229 0.60 46.59 15.41
CA ALA A 229 -0.43 45.64 15.01
C ALA A 229 -1.16 45.04 16.22
N THR A 230 -2.36 45.57 16.41
CA THR A 230 -3.42 45.23 17.36
C THR A 230 -3.83 43.75 17.31
N ALA A 231 -3.90 43.11 18.48
CA ALA A 231 -4.45 41.78 18.67
C ALA A 231 -5.99 41.81 18.75
N PRO A 232 -6.73 40.92 18.05
CA PRO A 232 -8.15 40.72 18.30
C PRO A 232 -8.38 39.70 19.42
N SER A 233 -9.12 40.14 20.45
CA SER A 233 -9.58 39.34 21.58
C SER A 233 -10.65 38.32 21.15
N ALA A 234 -10.48 37.06 21.56
CA ALA A 234 -11.49 36.01 21.44
C ALA A 234 -12.48 36.06 22.63
N PRO A 235 -13.78 35.76 22.42
CA PRO A 235 -14.78 35.79 23.48
C PRO A 235 -14.70 34.59 24.42
N VAL A 236 -14.72 34.89 25.72
CA VAL A 236 -14.85 33.96 26.85
C VAL A 236 -16.28 33.45 26.93
N HIS A 237 -16.49 32.16 26.69
CA HIS A 237 -17.77 31.51 26.98
C HIS A 237 -17.90 31.24 28.49
N ALA A 238 -18.97 31.76 29.08
CA ALA A 238 -19.33 31.60 30.48
C ALA A 238 -19.79 30.16 30.81
N PRO A 239 -19.52 29.66 32.04
CA PRO A 239 -20.06 28.40 32.51
C PRO A 239 -21.56 28.53 32.85
N THR A 240 -22.39 27.78 32.13
CA THR A 240 -23.83 27.63 32.41
C THR A 240 -24.02 26.91 33.75
N ALA A 241 -24.71 27.59 34.68
CA ALA A 241 -25.10 27.04 35.98
C ALA A 241 -26.06 25.84 35.81
N ILE A 242 -25.66 24.71 36.39
CA ILE A 242 -26.48 23.49 36.46
C ILE A 242 -27.54 23.70 37.54
N ARG A 243 -28.81 23.69 37.12
CA ARG A 243 -30.00 23.74 37.98
C ARG A 243 -30.36 22.32 38.44
N PRO A 244 -30.30 21.99 39.75
CA PRO A 244 -30.86 20.76 40.25
C PRO A 244 -32.33 21.00 40.56
N ASP A 245 -33.23 20.42 39.76
CA ASP A 245 -34.45 19.78 40.26
C ASP A 245 -35.35 19.36 39.10
N ARG A 246 -35.42 18.03 38.91
CA ARG A 246 -36.64 17.40 38.40
C ARG A 246 -36.67 15.95 38.84
N THR A 247 -37.56 15.70 39.80
CA THR A 247 -37.99 14.40 40.29
C THR A 247 -38.33 13.50 39.10
N ALA A 248 -37.52 12.46 38.89
CA ALA A 248 -37.68 11.51 37.80
C ALA A 248 -38.88 10.59 38.07
N PRO A 249 -39.85 10.48 37.14
CA PRO A 249 -40.88 9.44 37.21
C PRO A 249 -40.24 8.06 37.01
N ALA A 250 -40.76 7.07 37.74
CA ALA A 250 -40.27 5.69 37.72
C ALA A 250 -40.17 5.13 36.28
N PRO A 251 -39.08 4.44 35.93
CA PRO A 251 -38.87 3.94 34.58
C PRO A 251 -39.90 2.86 34.26
N SER A 252 -40.88 3.19 33.41
CA SER A 252 -41.69 2.16 32.75
C SER A 252 -40.74 1.29 31.94
N SER A 253 -40.75 -0.03 32.17
CA SER A 253 -39.89 -0.99 31.47
C SER A 253 -40.32 -1.12 30.00
N ARG A 254 -39.95 -0.14 29.17
CA ARG A 254 -40.02 -0.28 27.73
C ARG A 254 -38.95 -1.30 27.34
N ARG A 255 -39.38 -2.41 26.74
CA ARG A 255 -38.47 -3.36 26.10
C ARG A 255 -37.55 -2.56 25.16
N PRO A 256 -36.22 -2.71 25.26
CA PRO A 256 -35.31 -1.91 24.45
C PRO A 256 -35.60 -2.19 22.98
N THR A 257 -35.97 -1.14 22.23
CA THR A 257 -36.31 -1.21 20.80
C THR A 257 -35.16 -1.73 19.94
N LEU A 258 -33.93 -1.66 20.45
CA LEU A 258 -32.74 -2.30 19.87
C LEU A 258 -32.80 -3.84 19.83
N ARG A 259 -33.78 -4.48 20.49
CA ARG A 259 -34.02 -5.94 20.43
C ARG A 259 -34.95 -6.38 19.29
N ALA A 260 -35.58 -5.46 18.57
CA ALA A 260 -36.39 -5.86 17.42
C ALA A 260 -35.46 -6.32 16.29
N TRP A 261 -35.61 -7.55 15.81
CA TRP A 261 -34.82 -8.13 14.72
C TRP A 261 -34.85 -7.26 13.45
N THR A 262 -35.98 -6.59 13.21
CA THR A 262 -36.16 -5.65 12.11
C THR A 262 -35.20 -4.46 12.14
N THR A 263 -34.77 -4.03 13.33
CA THR A 263 -33.81 -2.92 13.51
C THR A 263 -32.45 -3.25 12.88
N TRP A 264 -32.10 -4.54 12.78
CA TRP A 264 -30.82 -5.01 12.25
C TRP A 264 -30.94 -5.61 10.85
N ALA A 265 -32.06 -6.28 10.54
CA ALA A 265 -32.28 -6.90 9.23
C ALA A 265 -32.29 -5.89 8.06
N ILE A 266 -32.88 -4.70 8.28
CA ILE A 266 -32.97 -3.67 7.24
C ILE A 266 -31.58 -3.13 6.86
N PRO A 267 -30.73 -2.68 7.82
CA PRO A 267 -29.36 -2.30 7.51
C PRO A 267 -28.58 -3.40 6.79
N THR A 268 -28.67 -4.65 7.24
CA THR A 268 -27.94 -5.76 6.60
C THR A 268 -28.36 -5.98 5.15
N ALA A 269 -29.66 -5.93 4.86
CA ALA A 269 -30.17 -6.07 3.50
C ALA A 269 -29.73 -4.91 2.60
N VAL A 270 -29.74 -3.67 3.11
CA VAL A 270 -29.25 -2.49 2.38
C VAL A 270 -27.76 -2.63 2.09
N THR A 271 -26.94 -2.98 3.08
CA THR A 271 -25.50 -3.15 2.90
C THR A 271 -25.18 -4.28 1.91
N ALA A 272 -25.92 -5.40 1.97
CA ALA A 272 -25.77 -6.50 1.01
C ALA A 272 -26.12 -6.05 -0.42
N GLY A 273 -27.23 -5.32 -0.60
CA GLY A 273 -27.63 -4.78 -1.90
C GLY A 273 -26.61 -3.79 -2.48
N VAL A 274 -26.08 -2.90 -1.64
CA VAL A 274 -25.02 -1.95 -2.03
C VAL A 274 -23.74 -2.69 -2.41
N GLY A 275 -23.32 -3.68 -1.62
CA GLY A 275 -22.13 -4.49 -1.92
C GLY A 275 -22.24 -5.21 -3.27
N LEU A 276 -23.39 -5.80 -3.57
CA LEU A 276 -23.65 -6.47 -4.85
C LEU A 276 -23.60 -5.49 -6.02
N GLY A 277 -24.17 -4.29 -5.87
CA GLY A 277 -24.08 -3.21 -6.85
C GLY A 277 -22.64 -2.79 -7.16
N PHE A 278 -21.79 -2.63 -6.13
CA PHE A 278 -20.37 -2.32 -6.33
C PHE A 278 -19.61 -3.44 -7.04
N THR A 279 -19.91 -4.72 -6.77
CA THR A 279 -19.23 -5.83 -7.47
C THR A 279 -19.55 -5.87 -8.97
N LEU A 280 -20.80 -5.64 -9.35
CA LEU A 280 -21.20 -5.56 -10.77
C LEU A 280 -20.58 -4.34 -11.45
N TYR A 281 -20.53 -3.20 -10.76
CA TYR A 281 -19.91 -1.98 -11.30
C TYR A 281 -18.39 -2.14 -11.47
N ALA A 282 -17.72 -2.81 -10.54
CA ALA A 282 -16.28 -3.10 -10.64
C ALA A 282 -15.95 -4.04 -11.82
N GLN A 283 -16.83 -5.00 -12.14
CA GLN A 283 -16.70 -5.82 -13.35
C GLN A 283 -16.83 -4.96 -14.61
N ALA A 284 -17.85 -4.10 -14.70
CA ALA A 284 -18.04 -3.23 -15.85
C ALA A 284 -16.84 -2.28 -16.08
N ALA A 285 -16.23 -1.75 -15.02
CA ALA A 285 -15.03 -0.91 -15.11
C ALA A 285 -13.80 -1.69 -15.63
N ARG A 286 -13.66 -2.97 -15.25
CA ARG A 286 -12.60 -3.84 -15.79
C ARG A 286 -12.82 -4.13 -17.26
N ASP A 287 -14.05 -4.42 -17.66
CA ASP A 287 -14.41 -4.67 -19.06
C ASP A 287 -14.12 -3.44 -19.94
N GLU A 288 -14.43 -2.24 -19.46
CA GLU A 288 -14.15 -0.99 -20.17
C GLU A 288 -12.64 -0.75 -20.31
N ARG A 289 -11.87 -1.00 -19.25
CA ARG A 289 -10.40 -0.91 -19.31
C ARG A 289 -9.82 -1.91 -20.30
N ASP A 290 -10.29 -3.16 -20.27
CA ASP A 290 -9.81 -4.21 -21.16
C ASP A 290 -10.26 -3.99 -22.61
N ARG A 291 -11.34 -3.23 -22.83
CA ARG A 291 -11.74 -2.71 -24.14
C ARG A 291 -10.80 -1.63 -24.64
N LEU A 292 -10.45 -0.65 -23.80
CA LEU A 292 -9.48 0.39 -24.16
C LEU A 292 -8.10 -0.19 -24.51
N PHE A 293 -7.67 -1.26 -23.86
CA PHE A 293 -6.44 -1.97 -24.24
C PHE A 293 -6.53 -2.72 -25.58
N ARG A 294 -7.74 -3.06 -26.04
CA ARG A 294 -7.97 -3.79 -27.29
C ARG A 294 -8.18 -2.90 -28.51
N GLU A 295 -8.48 -1.62 -28.33
CA GLU A 295 -8.58 -0.64 -29.42
C GLU A 295 -7.24 0.11 -29.56
N PRO A 296 -6.32 -0.31 -30.46
CA PRO A 296 -5.00 0.31 -30.62
C PRO A 296 -5.17 1.54 -31.52
N GLY A 297 -5.67 2.62 -30.93
CA GLY A 297 -6.18 3.79 -31.64
C GLY A 297 -5.52 5.12 -31.26
N GLY A 298 -4.21 5.16 -31.02
CA GLY A 298 -3.31 6.32 -31.25
C GLY A 298 -3.61 7.70 -30.65
N GLN A 299 -4.69 7.91 -29.93
CA GLN A 299 -5.02 9.19 -29.31
C GLN A 299 -5.26 8.95 -27.82
N PHE A 300 -4.83 9.90 -26.99
CA PHE A 300 -5.19 10.05 -25.58
C PHE A 300 -4.31 9.40 -24.51
N LEU A 301 -3.05 9.82 -24.42
CA LEU A 301 -2.32 9.78 -23.15
C LEU A 301 -3.05 10.56 -22.03
N GLU A 302 -3.72 11.67 -22.37
CA GLU A 302 -4.50 12.49 -21.41
C GLU A 302 -5.81 11.82 -20.97
N GLU A 303 -6.62 11.28 -21.89
CA GLU A 303 -7.87 10.59 -21.49
C GLU A 303 -7.58 9.26 -20.80
N TYR A 304 -6.46 8.60 -21.13
CA TYR A 304 -5.99 7.44 -20.38
C TYR A 304 -5.65 7.82 -18.93
N GLN A 305 -4.95 8.93 -18.70
CA GLN A 305 -4.65 9.39 -17.34
C GLN A 305 -5.91 9.72 -16.54
N VAL A 306 -6.87 10.42 -17.14
CA VAL A 306 -8.16 10.72 -16.50
C VAL A 306 -8.96 9.44 -16.20
N ALA A 307 -8.94 8.46 -17.10
CA ALA A 307 -9.60 7.17 -16.88
C ALA A 307 -8.93 6.35 -15.77
N VAL A 308 -7.60 6.40 -15.67
CA VAL A 308 -6.82 5.73 -14.61
C VAL A 308 -7.09 6.38 -13.26
N GLU A 309 -6.98 7.71 -13.14
CA GLU A 309 -7.29 8.43 -11.89
C GLU A 309 -8.74 8.15 -11.43
N ALA A 310 -9.70 8.19 -12.36
CA ALA A 310 -11.09 7.86 -12.04
C ALA A 310 -11.29 6.39 -11.64
N ALA A 311 -10.49 5.46 -12.16
CA ALA A 311 -10.54 4.06 -11.77
C ALA A 311 -9.91 3.83 -10.39
N GLU A 312 -8.80 4.50 -10.07
CA GLU A 312 -8.13 4.42 -8.77
C GLU A 312 -9.00 4.95 -7.64
N ASP A 313 -9.61 6.14 -7.81
CA ASP A 313 -10.54 6.72 -6.84
C ASP A 313 -11.73 5.77 -6.56
N ARG A 314 -12.28 5.18 -7.62
CA ARG A 314 -13.41 4.24 -7.50
C ARG A 314 -12.99 2.92 -6.86
N GLN A 315 -11.78 2.43 -7.11
CA GLN A 315 -11.26 1.22 -6.48
C GLN A 315 -11.04 1.44 -4.98
N LEU A 316 -10.56 2.63 -4.58
CA LEU A 316 -10.38 3.00 -3.18
C LEU A 316 -11.73 3.02 -2.45
N ILE A 317 -12.76 3.64 -3.05
CA ILE A 317 -14.13 3.62 -2.51
C ILE A 317 -14.67 2.18 -2.40
N GLY A 318 -14.44 1.34 -3.41
CA GLY A 318 -14.86 -0.06 -3.41
C GLY A 318 -14.21 -0.87 -2.29
N ASN A 319 -12.91 -0.71 -2.07
CA ASN A 319 -12.19 -1.38 -0.99
C ASN A 319 -12.68 -0.93 0.39
N LEU A 320 -12.93 0.37 0.58
CA LEU A 320 -13.44 0.93 1.83
C LEU A 320 -14.86 0.41 2.13
N ALA A 321 -15.71 0.32 1.12
CA ALA A 321 -17.05 -0.25 1.22
C ALA A 321 -17.01 -1.76 1.57
N PHE A 322 -16.07 -2.51 0.99
CA PHE A 322 -15.89 -3.94 1.29
C PHE A 322 -15.45 -4.15 2.75
N VAL A 323 -14.47 -3.38 3.24
CA VAL A 323 -14.03 -3.44 4.64
C VAL A 323 -15.15 -3.08 5.59
N ALA A 324 -15.89 -2.00 5.33
CA ALA A 324 -17.04 -1.60 6.14
C ALA A 324 -18.11 -2.70 6.18
N THR A 325 -18.39 -3.34 5.04
CA THR A 325 -19.34 -4.46 4.95
C THR A 325 -18.86 -5.66 5.75
N GLY A 326 -17.57 -6.02 5.67
CA GLY A 326 -16.98 -7.10 6.45
C GLY A 326 -17.08 -6.87 7.96
N VAL A 327 -16.78 -5.65 8.43
CA VAL A 327 -16.90 -5.28 9.86
C VAL A 327 -18.36 -5.38 10.33
N LEU A 328 -19.31 -4.89 9.54
CA LEU A 328 -20.74 -4.96 9.87
C LEU A 328 -21.24 -6.42 9.89
N ALA A 329 -20.80 -7.25 8.95
CA ALA A 329 -21.18 -8.67 8.89
C ALA A 329 -20.65 -9.45 10.11
N VAL A 330 -19.38 -9.24 10.49
CA VAL A 330 -18.79 -9.87 11.68
C VAL A 330 -19.49 -9.38 12.95
N THR A 331 -19.76 -8.08 13.06
CA THR A 331 -20.46 -7.51 14.23
C THR A 331 -21.88 -8.07 14.35
N GLY A 332 -22.59 -8.18 13.22
CA GLY A 332 -23.92 -8.80 13.16
C GLY A 332 -23.89 -10.27 13.57
N ALA A 333 -22.91 -11.04 13.09
CA ALA A 333 -22.73 -12.43 13.48
C ALA A 333 -22.45 -12.57 14.98
N VAL A 334 -21.55 -11.76 15.55
CA VAL A 334 -21.25 -11.76 16.99
C VAL A 334 -22.50 -11.42 17.81
N LEU A 335 -23.32 -10.46 17.38
CA LEU A 335 -24.58 -10.12 18.05
C LEU A 335 -25.57 -11.29 18.04
N VAL A 336 -25.75 -11.96 16.89
CA VAL A 336 -26.63 -13.14 16.79
C VAL A 336 -26.12 -14.28 17.69
N LEU A 337 -24.81 -14.51 17.69
CA LEU A 337 -24.15 -15.55 18.49
C LEU A 337 -24.21 -15.30 19.99
N THR A 338 -24.11 -14.04 20.42
CA THR A 338 -24.24 -13.68 21.83
C THR A 338 -25.68 -13.74 22.33
N TRP A 339 -26.67 -13.73 21.42
CA TRP A 339 -28.10 -13.82 21.75
C TRP A 339 -28.65 -15.24 21.69
N HIS A 340 -28.10 -16.11 20.84
CA HIS A 340 -28.45 -17.53 20.79
C HIS A 340 -27.26 -18.37 21.22
N PRO A 341 -27.30 -19.04 22.38
CA PRO A 341 -26.22 -19.92 22.85
C PRO A 341 -26.17 -21.25 22.06
N ALA A 342 -26.32 -21.17 20.74
CA ALA A 342 -26.07 -22.30 19.86
C ALA A 342 -24.55 -22.45 19.67
N PRO A 343 -24.02 -23.68 19.70
CA PRO A 343 -22.64 -23.91 19.34
C PRO A 343 -22.43 -23.52 17.88
N VAL A 344 -21.50 -22.61 17.62
CA VAL A 344 -21.13 -22.18 16.27
C VAL A 344 -19.67 -22.44 16.02
N SER A 345 -19.40 -23.08 14.88
CA SER A 345 -18.07 -23.30 14.35
C SER A 345 -17.77 -22.22 13.31
N VAL A 346 -16.63 -21.57 13.46
CA VAL A 346 -16.10 -20.59 12.51
C VAL A 346 -14.89 -21.22 11.84
N ALA A 347 -14.96 -21.45 10.54
CA ALA A 347 -13.85 -21.98 9.76
C ALA A 347 -13.43 -20.96 8.70
N PRO A 348 -12.20 -20.43 8.72
CA PRO A 348 -11.68 -19.65 7.60
C PRO A 348 -11.55 -20.56 6.38
N ARG A 349 -11.86 -20.04 5.21
CA ARG A 349 -11.68 -20.72 3.92
C ARG A 349 -10.90 -19.81 2.99
N VAL A 350 -9.88 -20.35 2.35
CA VAL A 350 -9.14 -19.68 1.28
C VAL A 350 -9.15 -20.64 0.11
N ASP A 351 -9.70 -20.22 -1.03
CA ASP A 351 -9.64 -20.95 -2.29
C ASP A 351 -9.11 -20.03 -3.42
N GLY A 352 -9.06 -20.57 -4.64
CA GLY A 352 -8.47 -19.87 -5.80
C GLY A 352 -9.19 -18.57 -6.19
N ASP A 353 -10.40 -18.35 -5.67
CA ASP A 353 -11.22 -17.18 -5.98
C ASP A 353 -11.23 -16.14 -4.83
N GLY A 354 -10.57 -16.42 -3.70
CA GLY A 354 -10.40 -15.47 -2.59
C GLY A 354 -10.44 -16.08 -1.19
N GLY A 355 -10.35 -15.21 -0.18
CA GLY A 355 -10.49 -15.56 1.24
C GLY A 355 -11.89 -15.25 1.77
N GLY A 356 -12.45 -16.15 2.58
CA GLY A 356 -13.75 -16.02 3.23
C GLY A 356 -13.83 -16.73 4.59
N VAL A 357 -14.98 -16.61 5.25
CA VAL A 357 -15.25 -17.24 6.55
C VAL A 357 -16.57 -17.98 6.46
N ILE A 358 -16.57 -19.28 6.81
CA ILE A 358 -17.78 -20.08 6.91
C ILE A 358 -18.22 -20.10 8.38
N LEU A 359 -19.46 -19.69 8.61
CA LEU A 359 -20.13 -19.79 9.90
C LEU A 359 -21.10 -20.97 9.84
N THR A 360 -20.86 -22.00 10.64
CA THR A 360 -21.77 -23.15 10.78
C THR A 360 -22.42 -23.11 12.15
N ALA A 361 -23.74 -22.92 12.17
CA ALA A 361 -24.55 -23.00 13.38
C ALA A 361 -25.40 -24.29 13.33
N THR A 362 -25.30 -25.10 14.39
CA THR A 362 -26.18 -26.24 14.62
C THR A 362 -27.36 -25.80 15.49
N TRP A 363 -28.56 -25.85 14.93
CA TRP A 363 -29.81 -25.41 15.54
C TRP A 363 -30.62 -26.58 16.10
#